data_AF-A0A285NMD3-F1
#
_entry.id   AF-A0A285NMD3-F1
#
_cell.length_a   1.000
_cell.length_b   1.000
_cell.length_c   1.000
_cell.angle_alpha   90.00
_cell.angle_beta   90.00
_cell.angle_gamma   90.00
#
_symmetry.space_group_name_H-M   'P 1'
#
loop_
_entity.id
_entity.type
_entity.pdbx_description
1 polymer ?
#
loop_
_entity_poly.entity_id
_entity_poly.type
_entity_poly.pdbx_seq_one_letter_code
_entity_poly.pdbx_strand_id
1 'polypeptide(L)'
;MMLKTEFQNLLEDINQSIDVILFTRKGEKIFEPEFGCGIWELLDRGIEQVPVLIASVYDALNKWEKRIRVDKVKINSFEPNTGQVSIEIYYTMRNNNERGIYRGNLS
;
A
#
# COMPACT_ATOMS: atom_id res chain seq x y z
N MET A 1 1.72 29.97 -3.89
CA MET A 1 0.82 29.21 -4.79
C MET A 1 1.56 28.05 -5.47
N MET A 2 2.77 28.24 -6.03
CA MET A 2 3.58 27.15 -6.64
C MET A 2 3.96 25.98 -5.70
N LEU A 3 4.53 26.24 -4.52
CA LEU A 3 4.97 25.18 -3.58
C LEU A 3 3.84 24.23 -3.14
N LYS A 4 2.60 24.73 -3.06
CA LYS A 4 1.44 23.92 -2.66
C LYS A 4 1.06 22.92 -3.75
N THR A 5 1.17 23.31 -5.02
CA THR A 5 0.84 22.43 -6.16
C THR A 5 1.88 21.33 -6.34
N GLU A 6 3.17 21.66 -6.23
CA GLU A 6 4.25 20.65 -6.30
C GLU A 6 4.12 19.59 -5.21
N PHE A 7 3.74 20.01 -3.99
CA PHE A 7 3.47 19.08 -2.90
C PHE A 7 2.27 18.16 -3.17
N GLN A 8 1.16 18.70 -3.70
CA GLN A 8 -0.01 17.88 -4.05
C GLN A 8 0.34 16.85 -5.12
N ASN A 9 1.07 17.24 -6.16
CA ASN A 9 1.51 16.32 -7.22
C ASN A 9 2.37 15.18 -6.65
N LEU A 10 3.24 15.49 -5.68
CA LEU A 10 4.11 14.48 -5.08
C LEU A 10 3.33 13.47 -4.22
N LEU A 11 2.31 13.92 -3.48
CA LEU A 11 1.41 13.01 -2.75
C LEU A 11 0.62 12.12 -3.70
N GLU A 12 0.12 12.67 -4.80
CA GLU A 12 -0.59 11.90 -5.83
C GLU A 12 0.32 10.85 -6.47
N ASP A 13 1.55 11.21 -6.82
CA ASP A 13 2.54 10.29 -7.40
C ASP A 13 2.93 9.16 -6.41
N ILE A 14 3.08 9.49 -5.12
CA ILE A 14 3.28 8.47 -4.07
C ILE A 14 2.06 7.56 -3.95
N ASN A 15 0.84 8.11 -3.95
CA ASN A 15 -0.38 7.32 -3.84
C ASN A 15 -0.56 6.39 -5.05
N GLN A 16 -0.27 6.88 -6.26
CA GLN A 16 -0.27 6.04 -7.47
C GLN A 16 0.79 4.94 -7.41
N SER A 17 1.98 5.24 -6.87
CA SER A 17 3.00 4.20 -6.66
C SER A 17 2.54 3.14 -5.66
N ILE A 18 1.92 3.56 -4.55
CA ILE A 18 1.31 2.64 -3.57
C ILE A 18 0.25 1.76 -4.24
N ASP A 19 -0.63 2.32 -5.07
CA ASP A 19 -1.61 1.55 -5.85
C ASP A 19 -0.91 0.48 -6.68
N VAL A 20 0.08 0.86 -7.51
CA VAL A 20 0.78 -0.09 -8.36
C VAL A 20 1.43 -1.21 -7.54
N ILE A 21 2.04 -0.91 -6.39
CA ILE A 21 2.66 -1.92 -5.53
C ILE A 21 1.61 -2.87 -4.93
N LEU A 22 0.51 -2.34 -4.41
CA LEU A 22 -0.52 -3.15 -3.75
C LEU A 22 -1.34 -3.99 -4.74
N PHE A 23 -1.61 -3.43 -5.92
CA PHE A 23 -2.42 -4.10 -6.95
C PHE A 23 -1.64 -5.05 -7.85
N THR A 24 -0.31 -5.03 -7.81
CA THR A 24 0.49 -6.01 -8.52
C THR A 24 0.69 -7.27 -7.67
N ARG A 25 0.36 -8.43 -8.24
CA ARG A 25 0.61 -9.73 -7.59
C ARG A 25 2.09 -10.08 -7.69
N LYS A 26 2.66 -10.67 -6.64
CA LYS A 26 3.99 -11.27 -6.74
C LYS A 26 4.01 -12.31 -7.86
N GLY A 27 5.05 -12.29 -8.68
CA GLY A 27 5.20 -13.14 -9.87
C GLY A 27 4.55 -12.61 -11.13
N GLU A 28 3.75 -11.54 -11.09
CA GLU A 28 3.07 -10.99 -12.27
C GLU A 28 4.06 -10.38 -13.27
N LYS A 29 5.09 -9.69 -12.76
CA LYS A 29 6.18 -9.16 -13.58
C LYS A 29 7.24 -10.23 -13.82
N ILE A 30 7.30 -10.77 -15.03
CA ILE A 30 8.24 -11.83 -15.43
C ILE A 30 9.70 -11.49 -15.07
N PHE A 31 10.12 -10.24 -15.30
CA PHE A 31 11.49 -9.80 -15.05
C PHE A 31 11.73 -9.29 -13.61
N GLU A 32 10.68 -9.10 -12.83
CA GLU A 32 10.73 -8.68 -11.42
C GLU A 32 9.69 -9.46 -10.60
N PRO A 33 9.84 -10.78 -10.43
CA PRO A 33 8.83 -11.62 -9.79
C PRO A 33 8.60 -11.23 -8.32
N GLU A 34 9.58 -10.57 -7.71
CA GLU A 34 9.50 -10.08 -6.33
C GLU A 34 8.67 -8.80 -6.17
N PHE A 35 8.36 -8.10 -7.27
CA PHE A 35 7.60 -6.86 -7.25
C PHE A 35 6.13 -7.11 -6.92
N GLY A 36 5.55 -6.20 -6.16
CA GLY A 36 4.14 -6.24 -5.75
C GLY A 36 3.95 -6.59 -4.28
N CYS A 37 2.73 -6.99 -3.94
CA CYS A 37 2.30 -7.29 -2.58
C CYS A 37 1.76 -8.72 -2.45
N GLY A 38 2.10 -9.40 -1.35
CA GLY A 38 1.60 -10.75 -1.04
C GLY A 38 0.17 -10.79 -0.49
N ILE A 39 -0.51 -9.64 -0.41
CA ILE A 39 -1.88 -9.52 0.11
C ILE A 39 -2.87 -10.45 -0.60
N TRP A 40 -2.69 -10.63 -1.91
CA TRP A 40 -3.57 -11.43 -2.77
C TRP A 40 -3.62 -12.91 -2.40
N GLU A 41 -2.57 -13.46 -1.78
CA GLU A 41 -2.55 -14.86 -1.32
C GLU A 41 -3.31 -15.07 0.01
N LEU A 42 -3.67 -13.97 0.68
CA LEU A 42 -4.24 -13.95 2.02
C LEU A 42 -5.73 -13.57 2.03
N LEU A 43 -6.25 -12.99 0.94
CA LEU A 43 -7.63 -12.52 0.85
C LEU A 43 -8.66 -13.64 1.08
N ASP A 44 -8.38 -14.85 0.59
CA ASP A 44 -9.30 -15.99 0.69
C ASP A 44 -9.18 -16.77 2.02
N ARG A 45 -8.26 -16.36 2.91
CA ARG A 45 -7.89 -17.12 4.11
C ARG A 45 -8.61 -16.69 5.39
N GLY A 46 -9.57 -15.77 5.29
CA GLY A 46 -10.37 -15.32 6.42
C GLY A 46 -9.70 -14.28 7.34
N ILE A 47 -10.47 -13.78 8.31
CA ILE A 47 -10.09 -12.61 9.14
C ILE A 47 -8.84 -12.85 10.02
N GLU A 48 -8.53 -14.12 10.32
CA GLU A 48 -7.34 -14.49 11.10
C GLU A 48 -6.03 -14.08 10.41
N GLN A 49 -6.04 -13.85 9.09
CA GLN A 49 -4.86 -13.41 8.34
C GLN A 49 -4.63 -11.90 8.36
N VAL A 50 -5.51 -11.10 8.96
CA VAL A 50 -5.36 -9.63 9.00
C VAL A 50 -3.96 -9.18 9.49
N PRO A 51 -3.37 -9.76 10.55
CA PRO A 51 -2.01 -9.39 10.97
C PRO A 51 -0.94 -9.70 9.91
N VAL A 52 -1.05 -10.84 9.21
CA VAL A 52 -0.13 -11.25 8.14
C VAL A 52 -0.27 -10.33 6.93
N LEU A 53 -1.50 -9.94 6.60
CA LEU A 53 -1.81 -9.01 5.54
C LEU A 53 -1.18 -7.64 5.82
N ILE A 54 -1.33 -7.13 7.05
CA ILE A 54 -0.69 -5.88 7.48
C ILE A 54 0.83 -5.97 7.32
N ALA A 55 1.45 -7.06 7.80
CA ALA A 55 2.89 -7.27 7.67
C ALA A 55 3.34 -7.29 6.20
N SER A 56 2.60 -7.97 5.32
CA SER A 56 2.88 -8.01 3.88
C SER A 56 2.84 -6.61 3.24
N VAL A 57 1.90 -5.77 3.65
CA VAL A 57 1.81 -4.37 3.17
C VAL A 57 3.02 -3.56 3.63
N TYR A 58 3.40 -3.68 4.90
CA TYR A 58 4.62 -3.03 5.42
C TYR A 58 5.86 -3.45 4.64
N ASP A 59 6.04 -4.75 4.42
CA ASP A 59 7.21 -5.29 3.71
C ASP A 59 7.27 -4.80 2.26
N ALA A 60 6.13 -4.85 1.55
CA ALA A 60 6.06 -4.41 0.15
C ALA A 60 6.39 -2.91 0.02
N LEU A 61 5.78 -2.06 0.84
CA LEU A 61 6.00 -0.62 0.78
C LEU A 61 7.41 -0.23 1.23
N ASN A 62 7.93 -0.86 2.29
CA ASN A 62 9.32 -0.64 2.71
C ASN A 62 10.32 -1.10 1.64
N LYS A 63 9.99 -2.14 0.87
CA LYS A 63 10.84 -2.65 -0.22
C LYS A 63 10.81 -1.75 -1.45
N TRP A 64 9.62 -1.30 -1.87
CA TRP A 64 9.42 -0.68 -3.19
C TRP A 64 9.23 0.84 -3.16
N GLU A 65 8.62 1.41 -2.12
CA GLU A 65 8.39 2.86 -2.01
C GLU A 65 9.35 3.51 -1.00
N LYS A 66 10.58 3.79 -1.45
CA LYS A 66 11.65 4.32 -0.59
C LYS A 66 11.43 5.77 -0.17
N ARG A 67 10.53 6.51 -0.82
CA ARG A 67 10.29 7.94 -0.52
C ARG A 67 9.54 8.14 0.79
N ILE A 68 8.88 7.09 1.30
CA ILE A 68 8.09 7.16 2.52
C ILE A 68 8.65 6.26 3.63
N ARG A 69 8.23 6.54 4.86
CA ARG A 69 8.24 5.63 6.00
C ARG A 69 6.79 5.33 6.33
N VAL A 70 6.41 4.07 6.34
CA VAL A 70 5.06 3.66 6.74
C VAL A 70 4.96 3.78 8.26
N ASP A 71 4.04 4.62 8.74
CA ASP A 71 3.83 4.84 10.17
C ASP A 71 2.74 3.91 10.71
N LYS A 72 1.67 3.71 9.94
CA LYS A 72 0.54 2.85 10.33
C LYS A 72 -0.15 2.25 9.12
N VAL A 73 -0.48 0.97 9.17
CA VAL A 73 -1.42 0.31 8.25
C VAL A 73 -2.66 -0.08 9.04
N LYS A 74 -3.84 0.23 8.51
CA LYS A 74 -5.13 -0.08 9.10
C LYS A 74 -6.03 -0.77 8.08
N ILE A 75 -6.62 -1.89 8.46
CA ILE A 75 -7.69 -2.53 7.70
C ILE A 75 -9.01 -2.07 8.27
N ASN A 76 -9.79 -1.34 7.47
CA ASN A 76 -11.09 -0.80 7.88
C ASN A 76 -12.21 -1.81 7.69
N SER A 77 -12.12 -2.63 6.65
CA SER A 77 -13.04 -3.74 6.38
C SER A 77 -12.29 -4.88 5.69
N PHE A 78 -12.72 -6.11 5.96
CA PHE A 78 -12.21 -7.32 5.35
C PHE A 78 -13.38 -8.28 5.14
N GLU A 79 -13.77 -8.49 3.88
CA GLU A 79 -14.88 -9.37 3.49
C GLU A 79 -14.33 -10.56 2.71
N PRO A 80 -13.98 -11.67 3.39
CA PRO A 80 -13.32 -12.81 2.75
C PRO A 80 -14.21 -13.50 1.71
N ASN A 81 -15.53 -13.42 1.84
CA ASN A 81 -16.46 -14.01 0.86
C ASN A 81 -16.44 -13.30 -0.50
N THR A 82 -16.04 -12.02 -0.53
CA THR A 82 -15.98 -11.21 -1.75
C THR A 82 -14.56 -10.79 -2.11
N GLY A 83 -13.56 -11.16 -1.30
CA GLY A 83 -12.18 -10.73 -1.46
C GLY A 83 -11.94 -9.24 -1.19
N GLN A 84 -12.92 -8.51 -0.67
CA GLN A 84 -12.85 -7.05 -0.56
C GLN A 84 -12.13 -6.61 0.71
N VAL A 85 -11.17 -5.70 0.57
CA VAL A 85 -10.39 -5.16 1.69
C VAL A 85 -10.25 -3.66 1.55
N SER A 86 -10.72 -2.93 2.55
CA SER A 86 -10.47 -1.50 2.66
C SER A 86 -9.26 -1.25 3.54
N ILE A 87 -8.23 -0.60 2.98
CA ILE A 87 -6.96 -0.34 3.63
C ILE A 87 -6.70 1.17 3.70
N GLU A 88 -6.20 1.62 4.86
CA GLU A 88 -5.74 2.97 5.09
C GLU A 88 -4.28 2.92 5.56
N ILE A 89 -3.41 3.66 4.88
CA ILE A 89 -1.97 3.68 5.14
C ILE A 89 -1.57 5.11 5.49
N TYR A 90 -1.03 5.28 6.68
CA TYR A 90 -0.42 6.53 7.14
C TYR A 90 1.08 6.44 6.93
N TYR A 91 1.64 7.47 6.32
CA TYR A 91 3.06 7.51 6.03
C TYR A 91 3.64 8.91 6.23
N THR A 92 4.94 8.94 6.49
CA THR A 92 5.75 10.16 6.55
C THR A 92 6.75 10.13 5.40
N MET A 93 6.76 11.19 4.61
CA MET A 93 7.71 11.38 3.52
C MET A 93 9.10 11.68 4.06
N ARG A 94 10.12 11.01 3.51
CA ARG A 94 11.49 11.11 4.05
C ARG A 94 12.21 12.40 3.69
N ASN A 95 11.83 13.06 2.59
CA ASN A 95 12.49 14.27 2.12
C ASN A 95 12.10 15.52 2.92
N ASN A 96 10.85 15.66 3.32
CA ASN A 96 10.30 16.86 3.97
C ASN A 96 9.58 16.58 5.30
N ASN A 97 9.51 15.32 5.74
CA ASN A 97 8.77 14.88 6.94
C ASN A 97 7.26 15.18 6.91
N GLU A 98 6.70 15.42 5.72
CA GLU A 98 5.27 15.63 5.56
C GLU A 98 4.51 14.31 5.66
N ARG A 99 3.27 14.39 6.16
CA ARG A 99 2.42 13.22 6.40
C ARG A 99 1.39 13.08 5.30
N GLY A 100 1.26 11.87 4.78
CA GLY A 100 0.22 11.50 3.83
C GLY A 100 -0.67 10.38 4.37
N ILE A 101 -1.84 10.26 3.77
CA ILE A 101 -2.77 9.15 4.01
C ILE A 101 -3.19 8.60 2.65
N TYR A 102 -2.89 7.35 2.42
CA TYR A 102 -3.41 6.58 1.31
C TYR A 102 -4.65 5.80 1.75
N ARG A 103 -5.65 5.73 0.88
CA ARG A 103 -6.87 4.92 1.07
C ARG A 103 -7.13 4.12 -0.19
N GLY A 104 -7.15 2.81 -0.06
CA GLY A 104 -7.40 1.88 -1.15
C GLY A 104 -8.50 0.90 -0.82
N ASN A 105 -9.24 0.47 -1.84
CA ASN A 105 -10.15 -0.67 -1.74
C ASN A 105 -9.66 -1.72 -2.73
N LEU A 106 -9.19 -2.84 -2.20
CA LEU A 106 -8.80 -4.01 -2.96
C LEU A 106 -10.06 -4.86 -3.15
N SER A 107 -10.33 -5.30 -4.37
CA SER A 107 -11.47 -6.13 -4.77
C SER A 107 -11.07 -7.11 -5.85
#